data_AF-A0A853D3X0-F1
#
_entry.id   AF-A0A853D3X0-F1
#
_cell.length_a   1.000
_cell.length_b   1.000
_cell.length_c   1.000
_cell.angle_alpha   90.00
_cell.angle_beta   90.00
_cell.angle_gamma   90.00
#
_symmetry.space_group_name_H-M   'P 1'
#
loop_
_entity.id
_entity.type
_entity.pdbx_description
1 polymer ?
#
loop_
_entity_poly.entity_id
_entity_poly.type
_entity_poly.pdbx_seq_one_letter_code
_entity_poly.pdbx_strand_id
1 'polypeptide(L)'
;MKNITLPIRFGIVTSAVLIAYFLILALMGKHTNVFFSLFNGVITGFGIYETIKYTKLRKGKNFTYGSGFTAGITTGFVATLLFTIFFAFYATELDSAFLGELSTAWSSDYKNFEGIVFFTVAIMGFATTLVLTLSFMQLFKTSNNSKKIMG
;
A
#
# COMPACT_ATOMS: atom_id res chain seq x y z
N MET A 1 17.55 -15.99 -10.91
CA MET A 1 16.72 -15.39 -9.84
C MET A 1 16.66 -13.86 -10.04
N LYS A 2 15.65 -13.32 -10.77
CA LYS A 2 15.50 -11.86 -11.04
C LYS A 2 14.03 -11.37 -11.05
N ASN A 3 13.09 -12.17 -10.54
CA ASN A 3 11.65 -11.91 -10.70
C ASN A 3 11.04 -11.06 -9.57
N ILE A 4 11.59 -11.08 -8.35
CA ILE A 4 11.04 -10.36 -7.19
C ILE A 4 11.66 -8.96 -7.03
N THR A 5 12.77 -8.67 -7.71
CA THR A 5 13.46 -7.37 -7.60
C THR A 5 12.61 -6.20 -8.12
N LEU A 6 11.70 -6.42 -9.06
CA LEU A 6 10.84 -5.38 -9.61
C LEU A 6 9.74 -4.96 -8.61
N PRO A 7 8.90 -5.87 -8.08
CA PRO A 7 7.91 -5.53 -7.05
C PRO A 7 8.49 -4.81 -5.82
N ILE A 8 9.68 -5.23 -5.36
CA ILE A 8 10.35 -4.61 -4.21
C ILE A 8 10.75 -3.16 -4.53
N ARG A 9 11.35 -2.91 -5.69
CA ARG A 9 11.73 -1.54 -6.11
C ARG A 9 10.53 -0.62 -6.19
N PHE A 10 9.44 -1.10 -6.79
CA PHE A 10 8.19 -0.34 -6.84
C PHE A 10 7.61 -0.13 -5.44
N GLY A 11 7.73 -1.10 -4.54
CA GLY A 11 7.33 -0.96 -3.14
C GLY A 11 8.10 0.16 -2.43
N ILE A 12 9.43 0.21 -2.60
CA ILE A 12 10.28 1.26 -2.03
C ILE A 12 9.90 2.64 -2.58
N VAL A 13 9.71 2.76 -3.89
CA VAL A 13 9.29 4.03 -4.51
C VAL A 13 7.90 4.44 -4.02
N THR A 14 6.96 3.51 -3.92
CA THR A 14 5.60 3.76 -3.41
C THR A 14 5.65 4.22 -1.95
N SER A 15 6.47 3.60 -1.09
CA SER A 15 6.67 4.09 0.28
C SER A 15 7.28 5.48 0.31
N ALA A 16 8.26 5.80 -0.55
CA ALA A 16 8.84 7.14 -0.58
C ALA A 16 7.80 8.20 -0.95
N VAL A 17 6.89 7.90 -1.88
CA VAL A 17 5.78 8.80 -2.25
C VAL A 17 4.77 8.93 -1.11
N LEU A 18 4.43 7.84 -0.42
CA LEU A 18 3.54 7.88 0.76
C LEU A 18 4.13 8.72 1.89
N ILE A 19 5.43 8.55 2.17
CA ILE A 19 6.16 9.32 3.18
C ILE A 19 6.19 10.80 2.81
N ALA A 20 6.54 11.13 1.56
CA ALA A 20 6.55 12.51 1.08
C ALA A 20 5.16 13.16 1.19
N TYR A 21 4.10 12.45 0.79
CA TYR A 21 2.73 12.92 0.93
C TYR A 21 2.35 13.17 2.39
N PHE A 22 2.68 12.24 3.29
CA PHE A 22 2.43 12.40 4.72
C PHE A 22 3.17 13.63 5.29
N LEU A 23 4.45 13.82 4.95
CA LEU A 23 5.23 14.96 5.42
C LEU A 23 4.68 16.29 4.92
N ILE A 24 4.19 16.35 3.67
CA ILE A 24 3.53 17.55 3.14
C ILE A 24 2.26 17.85 3.95
N LEU A 25 1.44 16.83 4.25
CA LEU A 25 0.26 17.02 5.10
C LEU A 25 0.63 17.43 6.53
N ALA A 26 1.74 16.93 7.05
CA ALA A 26 2.25 17.28 8.37
C ALA A 26 2.63 18.76 8.44
N LEU A 27 3.37 19.26 7.44
CA LEU A 27 3.71 20.69 7.31
C LEU A 27 2.46 21.60 7.21
N MET A 28 1.37 21.09 6.66
CA MET A 28 0.10 21.80 6.55
C MET A 28 -0.83 21.59 7.77
N GLY A 29 -0.44 20.79 8.76
CA GLY A 29 -1.28 20.44 9.91
C GLY A 29 -2.53 19.60 9.56
N LYS A 30 -2.56 18.97 8.38
CA LYS A 30 -3.74 18.22 7.86
C LYS A 30 -3.61 16.70 7.97
N HIS A 31 -2.46 16.21 8.42
CA HIS A 31 -2.14 14.79 8.57
C HIS A 31 -2.99 14.03 9.61
N THR A 32 -3.67 14.73 10.52
CA THR A 32 -4.60 14.14 11.51
C THR A 32 -6.02 13.93 10.97
N ASN A 33 -6.36 14.52 9.81
CA ASN A 33 -7.68 14.40 9.23
C ASN A 33 -7.78 13.17 8.31
N VAL A 34 -8.70 12.27 8.66
CA VAL A 34 -8.93 10.97 8.01
C VAL A 34 -9.16 11.09 6.50
N PHE A 35 -9.84 12.13 6.03
CA PHE A 35 -10.13 12.30 4.61
C PHE A 35 -8.87 12.47 3.76
N PHE A 36 -7.83 13.14 4.29
CA PHE A 36 -6.55 13.26 3.59
C PHE A 36 -5.80 11.92 3.59
N SER A 37 -5.99 11.07 4.61
CA SER A 37 -5.38 9.74 4.66
C SER A 37 -5.96 8.78 3.61
N LEU A 38 -7.20 8.98 3.14
CA LEU A 38 -7.78 8.17 2.05
C LEU A 38 -6.93 8.21 0.77
N PHE A 39 -6.23 9.32 0.53
CA PHE A 39 -5.35 9.46 -0.62
C PHE A 39 -4.14 8.49 -0.58
N ASN A 40 -3.75 7.99 0.60
CA ASN A 40 -2.75 6.93 0.73
C ASN A 40 -3.20 5.66 -0.01
N GLY A 41 -4.50 5.36 0.00
CA GLY A 41 -5.09 4.27 -0.77
C GLY A 41 -4.95 4.47 -2.28
N VAL A 42 -5.08 5.72 -2.76
CA VAL A 42 -4.88 6.07 -4.18
C VAL A 42 -3.42 5.88 -4.60
N ILE A 43 -2.47 6.38 -3.79
CA ILE A 43 -1.03 6.22 -4.04
C ILE A 43 -0.66 4.73 -4.04
N THR A 44 -1.11 3.98 -3.03
CA THR A 44 -0.87 2.54 -2.93
C THR A 44 -1.48 1.79 -4.11
N GLY A 45 -2.71 2.15 -4.51
CA GLY A 45 -3.38 1.57 -5.66
C GLY A 45 -2.63 1.83 -6.95
N PHE A 46 -2.15 3.04 -7.18
CA PHE A 46 -1.34 3.36 -8.34
C PHE A 46 -0.03 2.55 -8.37
N GLY A 47 0.66 2.44 -7.24
CA GLY A 47 1.88 1.64 -7.11
C GLY A 47 1.64 0.15 -7.43
N ILE A 48 0.59 -0.44 -6.87
CA ILE A 48 0.21 -1.85 -7.14
C ILE A 48 -0.20 -2.03 -8.61
N TYR A 49 -1.03 -1.16 -9.14
CA TYR A 49 -1.51 -1.22 -10.53
C TYR A 49 -0.33 -1.18 -11.52
N GLU A 50 0.58 -0.21 -11.38
CA GLU A 50 1.73 -0.08 -12.26
C GLU A 50 2.69 -1.28 -12.13
N THR A 51 2.92 -1.81 -10.93
CA THR A 51 3.70 -3.04 -10.76
C THR A 51 3.08 -4.22 -11.52
N ILE A 52 1.76 -4.45 -11.36
CA ILE A 52 1.07 -5.58 -12.02
C ILE A 52 1.13 -5.41 -13.53
N LYS A 53 0.85 -4.20 -14.03
CA LYS A 53 0.91 -3.84 -15.45
C LYS A 53 2.31 -4.07 -16.03
N TYR A 54 3.35 -3.58 -15.36
CA TYR A 54 4.73 -3.75 -15.81
C TYR A 54 5.16 -5.22 -15.74
N THR A 55 4.70 -5.96 -14.72
CA THR A 55 4.93 -7.41 -14.62
C THR A 55 4.27 -8.16 -15.78
N LYS A 56 3.06 -7.76 -16.18
CA LYS A 56 2.37 -8.30 -17.36
C LYS A 56 3.13 -7.99 -18.65
N LEU A 57 3.59 -6.76 -18.85
CA LEU A 57 4.40 -6.37 -20.01
C LEU A 57 5.70 -7.18 -20.08
N ARG A 58 6.39 -7.36 -18.95
CA ARG A 58 7.67 -8.09 -18.89
C ARG A 58 7.51 -9.59 -19.10
N LYS A 59 6.39 -10.18 -18.65
CA LYS A 59 6.13 -11.62 -18.80
C LYS A 59 5.40 -11.98 -20.09
N GLY A 60 4.71 -11.04 -20.73
CA GLY A 60 3.98 -11.26 -21.97
C GLY A 60 3.04 -12.46 -21.88
N LYS A 61 3.23 -13.45 -22.77
CA LYS A 61 2.45 -14.69 -22.81
C LYS A 61 2.60 -15.57 -21.56
N ASN A 62 3.67 -15.40 -20.78
CA ASN A 62 3.93 -16.13 -19.54
C ASN A 62 3.32 -15.44 -18.30
N PHE A 63 2.52 -14.39 -18.49
CA PHE A 63 1.81 -13.75 -17.38
C PHE A 63 0.68 -14.65 -16.90
N THR A 64 0.71 -14.99 -15.61
CA THR A 64 -0.31 -15.78 -14.93
C THR A 64 -0.96 -14.96 -13.82
N TYR A 65 -2.16 -15.36 -13.40
CA TYR A 65 -2.85 -14.74 -12.26
C TYR A 65 -1.94 -14.71 -11.01
N GLY A 66 -1.33 -15.85 -10.67
CA GLY A 66 -0.41 -15.93 -9.53
C GLY A 66 0.76 -14.96 -9.65
N SER A 67 1.33 -14.79 -10.86
CA SER A 67 2.44 -13.87 -11.04
C SER A 67 2.08 -12.40 -10.83
N GLY A 68 0.90 -11.97 -11.25
CA GLY A 68 0.41 -10.62 -11.00
C GLY A 68 0.02 -10.42 -9.54
N PHE A 69 -0.66 -11.40 -8.94
CA PHE A 69 -1.04 -11.36 -7.54
C PHE A 69 0.20 -11.24 -6.62
N THR A 70 1.22 -12.10 -6.82
CA THR A 70 2.47 -12.01 -6.06
C THR A 70 3.15 -10.66 -6.24
N ALA A 71 3.15 -10.11 -7.46
CA ALA A 71 3.75 -8.79 -7.72
C ALA A 71 3.01 -7.67 -6.97
N GLY A 72 1.68 -7.66 -7.02
CA GLY A 72 0.86 -6.67 -6.30
C GLY A 72 1.02 -6.75 -4.78
N ILE A 73 0.89 -7.95 -4.21
CA ILE A 73 1.07 -8.17 -2.77
C ILE A 73 2.47 -7.76 -2.32
N THR A 74 3.51 -8.14 -3.07
CA THR A 74 4.89 -7.83 -2.68
C THR A 74 5.13 -6.31 -2.68
N THR A 75 4.64 -5.59 -3.70
CA THR A 75 4.76 -4.12 -3.74
C THR A 75 4.02 -3.46 -2.58
N GLY A 76 2.75 -3.79 -2.37
CA GLY A 76 1.96 -3.16 -1.31
C GLY A 76 2.44 -3.54 0.10
N PHE A 77 2.92 -4.78 0.29
CA PHE A 77 3.50 -5.22 1.57
C PHE A 77 4.78 -4.46 1.90
N VAL A 78 5.71 -4.35 0.94
CA VAL A 78 6.96 -3.58 1.13
C VAL A 78 6.65 -2.11 1.40
N ALA A 79 5.73 -1.51 0.63
CA ALA A 79 5.33 -0.13 0.82
C ALA A 79 4.71 0.11 2.21
N THR A 80 3.78 -0.76 2.63
CA THR A 80 3.11 -0.69 3.94
C THR A 80 4.10 -0.84 5.08
N LEU A 81 5.03 -1.81 4.99
CA LEU A 81 6.00 -2.05 6.05
C LEU A 81 6.94 -0.84 6.23
N LEU A 82 7.49 -0.32 5.13
CA LEU A 82 8.38 0.85 5.17
C LEU A 82 7.66 2.10 5.66
N PHE A 83 6.42 2.33 5.20
CA PHE A 83 5.61 3.44 5.67
C PHE A 83 5.28 3.33 7.16
N THR A 84 4.94 2.13 7.65
CA THR A 84 4.65 1.88 9.07
C THR A 84 5.87 2.16 9.95
N ILE A 85 7.06 1.72 9.52
CA ILE A 85 8.31 2.00 10.26
C ILE A 85 8.57 3.51 10.31
N PHE A 86 8.43 4.21 9.18
CA PHE A 86 8.54 5.67 9.15
C PHE A 86 7.50 6.33 10.06
N PHE A 87 6.24 5.90 10.00
CA PHE A 87 5.15 6.46 10.78
C PHE A 87 5.39 6.29 12.28
N ALA A 88 5.87 5.12 12.71
CA ALA A 88 6.26 4.89 14.09
C ALA A 88 7.40 5.83 14.52
N PHE A 89 8.46 5.93 13.72
CA PHE A 89 9.56 6.85 14.00
C PHE A 89 9.11 8.31 14.06
N TYR A 90 8.25 8.75 13.14
CA TYR A 90 7.71 10.10 13.13
C TYR A 90 6.92 10.40 14.40
N ALA A 91 6.04 9.48 14.79
CA ALA A 91 5.19 9.62 15.96
C ALA A 91 5.92 9.56 17.31
N THR A 92 7.09 8.93 17.38
CA THR A 92 7.87 8.82 18.63
C THR A 92 8.98 9.85 18.74
N GLU A 93 9.70 10.15 17.65
CA GLU A 93 10.92 10.97 17.68
C GLU A 93 10.72 12.39 17.11
N LEU A 94 9.80 12.58 16.16
CA LEU A 94 9.62 13.87 15.48
C LEU A 94 8.47 14.68 16.07
N ASP A 95 7.35 14.03 16.38
CA ASP A 95 6.15 14.68 16.92
C ASP A 95 5.46 13.77 17.93
N SER A 96 5.81 13.95 19.21
CA SER A 96 5.21 13.20 20.32
C SER A 96 3.78 13.61 20.65
N ALA A 97 3.31 14.76 20.14
CA ALA A 97 1.92 15.20 20.30
C ALA A 97 1.00 14.57 19.25
N PHE A 98 1.55 14.19 18.09
CA PHE A 98 0.81 13.61 16.98
C PHE A 98 -0.09 12.43 17.36
N LEU A 99 0.39 11.49 18.18
CA LEU A 99 -0.42 10.35 18.60
C LEU A 99 -1.61 10.76 19.45
N GLY A 100 -1.45 11.77 20.31
CA GLY A 100 -2.54 12.33 21.11
C GLY A 100 -3.59 13.02 20.24
N GLU A 101 -3.15 13.82 19.25
CA GLU A 101 -4.04 14.50 18.32
C GLU A 101 -4.78 13.50 17.41
N LEU A 102 -4.07 12.50 16.89
CA LEU A 102 -4.64 11.46 16.05
C LEU A 102 -5.62 10.58 16.83
N SER A 103 -5.30 10.21 18.07
CA SER A 103 -6.20 9.47 18.98
C SER A 103 -7.48 10.25 19.27
N THR A 104 -7.36 11.57 19.52
CA THR A 104 -8.52 12.45 19.71
C THR A 104 -9.41 12.48 18.48
N ALA A 105 -8.83 12.46 17.27
CA ALA A 105 -9.57 12.38 16.01
C ALA A 105 -10.20 11.00 15.74
N TRP A 106 -9.64 9.91 16.29
CA TRP A 106 -10.06 8.52 16.07
C TRP A 106 -10.94 7.91 17.17
N SER A 107 -11.28 8.68 18.22
CA SER A 107 -12.12 8.35 19.41
C SER A 107 -11.31 8.21 20.71
N SER A 108 -11.91 8.68 21.81
CA SER A 108 -11.38 8.64 23.19
C SER A 108 -11.04 7.24 23.74
N ASP A 109 -11.31 6.18 22.98
CA ASP A 109 -11.10 4.77 23.35
C ASP A 109 -9.64 4.30 23.22
N TYR A 110 -8.79 5.03 22.47
CA TYR A 110 -7.38 4.66 22.26
C TYR A 110 -6.41 5.19 23.31
N LYS A 111 -6.93 5.74 24.43
CA LYS A 111 -6.18 6.46 25.47
C LYS A 111 -5.00 5.69 26.11
N ASN A 112 -4.87 4.39 25.91
CA ASN A 112 -3.92 3.56 26.66
C ASN A 112 -2.86 2.82 25.84
N PHE A 113 -2.76 2.99 24.51
CA PHE A 113 -1.71 2.25 23.78
C PHE A 113 -1.29 2.89 22.45
N GLU A 114 -0.18 3.63 22.46
CA GLU A 114 0.50 4.12 21.26
C GLU A 114 0.82 2.99 20.26
N GLY A 115 1.17 1.80 20.77
CA GLY A 115 1.42 0.61 19.96
C GLY A 115 0.19 0.08 19.20
N ILE A 116 -1.03 0.31 19.71
CA ILE A 116 -2.26 -0.11 19.01
C ILE A 116 -2.44 0.71 17.73
N VAL A 117 -2.13 2.01 17.76
CA VAL A 117 -2.27 2.89 16.60
C VAL A 117 -1.37 2.44 15.44
N PHE A 118 -0.10 2.12 15.73
CA PHE A 118 0.83 1.62 14.71
C PHE A 118 0.36 0.31 14.09
N PHE A 119 -0.17 -0.59 14.90
CA PHE A 119 -0.72 -1.85 14.44
C PHE A 119 -1.97 -1.65 13.59
N THR A 120 -2.85 -0.73 13.96
CA THR A 120 -4.03 -0.36 13.17
C THR A 120 -3.62 0.18 11.80
N VAL A 121 -2.65 1.10 11.73
CA VAL A 121 -2.13 1.63 10.46
C VAL A 121 -1.55 0.50 9.59
N ALA A 122 -0.76 -0.39 10.17
CA ALA A 122 -0.18 -1.53 9.46
C ALA A 122 -1.26 -2.46 8.88
N ILE A 123 -2.25 -2.85 9.69
CA ILE A 123 -3.37 -3.70 9.26
C ILE A 123 -4.16 -3.02 8.14
N MET A 124 -4.48 -1.73 8.28
CA MET A 124 -5.21 -0.99 7.23
C MET A 124 -4.43 -0.96 5.91
N GLY A 125 -3.10 -0.77 5.96
CA GLY A 125 -2.25 -0.82 4.78
C GLY A 125 -2.20 -2.21 4.13
N PHE A 126 -2.11 -3.28 4.93
CA PHE A 126 -2.15 -4.65 4.41
C PHE A 126 -3.52 -5.04 3.84
N ALA A 127 -4.61 -4.65 4.50
CA ALA A 127 -5.96 -4.86 3.99
C ALA A 127 -6.17 -4.13 2.65
N THR A 128 -5.77 -2.87 2.57
CA THR A 128 -5.79 -2.07 1.34
C THR A 128 -4.99 -2.73 0.23
N THR A 129 -3.79 -3.20 0.55
CA THR A 129 -2.92 -3.94 -0.39
C THR A 129 -3.62 -5.18 -0.94
N LEU A 130 -4.23 -5.98 -0.08
CA LEU A 130 -4.91 -7.22 -0.46
C LEU A 130 -6.11 -6.92 -1.37
N VAL A 131 -6.99 -6.00 -0.93
CA VAL A 131 -8.19 -5.61 -1.68
C VAL A 131 -7.82 -5.07 -3.05
N LEU A 132 -6.90 -4.09 -3.12
CA LEU A 132 -6.49 -3.49 -4.39
C LEU A 132 -5.79 -4.49 -5.31
N THR A 133 -4.94 -5.36 -4.77
CA THR A 133 -4.31 -6.41 -5.57
C THR A 133 -5.37 -7.33 -6.18
N LEU A 134 -6.35 -7.80 -5.40
CA LEU A 134 -7.42 -8.65 -5.91
C LEU A 134 -8.27 -7.92 -6.95
N SER A 135 -8.62 -6.66 -6.70
CA SER A 135 -9.39 -5.82 -7.63
C SER A 135 -8.66 -5.63 -8.96
N PHE A 136 -7.38 -5.27 -8.95
CA PHE A 136 -6.62 -5.10 -10.19
C PHE A 136 -6.36 -6.42 -10.90
N MET A 137 -6.20 -7.52 -10.16
CA MET A 137 -6.08 -8.83 -10.79
C MET A 137 -7.33 -9.22 -11.58
N GLN A 138 -8.52 -8.73 -11.23
CA GLN A 138 -9.72 -8.90 -12.06
C GLN A 138 -9.60 -8.18 -13.41
N LEU A 139 -8.92 -7.03 -13.45
CA LEU A 139 -8.66 -6.28 -14.68
C LEU A 139 -7.57 -6.93 -15.53
N PHE A 140 -6.53 -7.49 -14.90
CA PHE A 140 -5.36 -7.99 -15.61
C PHE A 140 -5.43 -9.47 -16.00
N LYS A 141 -6.42 -10.23 -15.50
CA LYS A 141 -6.56 -11.67 -15.78
C LYS A 141 -6.57 -11.95 -17.29
N THR A 142 -5.87 -13.00 -17.70
CA THR A 142 -5.92 -13.49 -19.08
C THR A 142 -7.26 -14.22 -19.26
N SER A 143 -8.10 -13.76 -20.18
CA SER A 143 -9.37 -14.42 -20.50
C SER A 143 -9.11 -15.79 -21.12
N ASN A 144 -9.64 -16.84 -20.49
CA ASN A 144 -9.53 -18.21 -21.02
C ASN A 144 -10.68 -18.56 -21.99
N ASN A 145 -11.45 -17.56 -22.42
CA ASN A 145 -12.74 -17.75 -23.10
C ASN A 145 -12.63 -18.15 -24.59
N SER A 146 -11.42 -18.44 -25.11
CA SER A 146 -11.19 -18.73 -26.54
C SER A 146 -10.58 -20.12 -26.83
N LYS A 147 -10.55 -21.05 -25.86
CA LYS A 147 -10.00 -22.41 -26.10
C LYS A 147 -11.03 -23.54 -26.11
N LYS A 148 -12.34 -23.24 -26.13
CA LYS A 148 -13.40 -24.26 -26.13
C LYS A 148 -14.31 -24.26 -27.37
N ILE A 149 -13.93 -23.57 -28.46
CA ILE A 149 -14.66 -23.62 -29.72
C ILE A 149 -13.63 -23.73 -30.86
N MET A 150 -13.19 -24.96 -31.13
CA MET A 150 -12.50 -25.50 -32.32
C MET A 150 -11.39 -26.46 -31.90
N GLY A 151 -11.59 -27.74 -32.24
CA GLY A 151 -10.65 -28.84 -32.03
C GLY A 151 -11.36 -30.05 -31.48
#